data_AF-B9S3C3-F1
#
_entry.id   AF-B9S3C3-F1
#
_cell.length_a   1.000
_cell.length_b   1.000
_cell.length_c   1.000
_cell.angle_alpha   90.00
_cell.angle_beta   90.00
_cell.angle_gamma   90.00
#
_symmetry.space_group_name_H-M   'P 1'
#
loop_
_entity.id
_entity.type
_entity.pdbx_description
1 polymer ?
#
loop_
_entity_poly.entity_id
_entity_poly.type
_entity_poly.pdbx_seq_one_letter_code
_entity_poly.pdbx_strand_id
1 'polypeptide(L)'
;MSATTSLGAELAYGSGYINPLKAVDPGLVYEARKEDCIKLLCSIYDEYTVILISGDDSVTCSDGHKKSSPTNLNYPSMAAALGANTPFILSFRRTVTNVGVAKSTDKAKSPQVQNSKSKWCLKSSPLRPSMRKNLSI
;
A
#
# COMPACT_ATOMS: atom_id res chain seq x y z
N MET A 1 18.12 -3.94 16.19
CA MET A 1 18.44 -4.64 14.93
C MET A 1 18.68 -3.58 13.87
N SER A 2 19.85 -3.55 13.23
CA SER A 2 20.19 -2.56 12.20
C SER A 2 19.90 -3.14 10.82
N ALA A 3 19.34 -2.34 9.91
CA ALA A 3 19.01 -2.73 8.54
C ALA A 3 20.22 -3.24 7.72
N THR A 4 21.44 -3.01 8.21
CA THR A 4 22.69 -3.35 7.54
C THR A 4 23.18 -4.79 7.78
N THR A 5 22.58 -5.58 8.67
CA THR A 5 23.16 -6.87 9.11
C THR A 5 22.28 -8.11 8.92
N SER A 6 21.03 -7.97 8.44
CA SER A 6 20.15 -9.14 8.24
C SER A 6 20.01 -9.49 6.76
N LEU A 7 20.28 -10.75 6.41
CA LEU A 7 20.14 -11.24 5.04
C LEU A 7 18.70 -11.16 4.50
N GLY A 8 17.69 -11.24 5.38
CA GLY A 8 16.28 -11.15 5.00
C GLY A 8 15.69 -9.74 4.95
N ALA A 9 16.44 -8.72 5.42
CA ALA A 9 16.02 -7.30 5.43
C ALA A 9 14.54 -7.10 5.81
N GLU A 10 13.75 -6.41 4.98
CA GLU A 10 12.33 -6.12 5.22
C GLU A 10 11.47 -7.39 5.30
N LEU A 11 11.88 -8.51 4.69
CA LEU A 11 11.16 -9.78 4.81
C LEU A 11 11.42 -10.48 6.15
N ALA A 12 12.48 -10.10 6.87
CA ALA A 12 12.78 -10.63 8.20
C ALA A 12 12.10 -9.83 9.33
N TYR A 13 12.04 -8.50 9.21
CA TYR A 13 11.58 -7.62 10.30
C TYR A 13 10.54 -6.57 9.91
N GLY A 14 10.07 -6.55 8.66
CA GLY A 14 9.08 -5.60 8.17
C GLY A 14 9.56 -4.14 8.26
N SER A 15 8.75 -3.29 8.90
CA SER A 15 9.07 -1.87 9.13
C SER A 15 10.11 -1.63 10.23
N GLY A 16 10.57 -2.69 10.91
CA GLY A 16 11.56 -2.63 11.96
C GLY A 16 10.97 -2.73 13.37
N TYR A 17 11.77 -2.29 14.36
CA TYR A 17 11.40 -2.40 15.78
C TYR A 17 10.30 -1.40 16.16
N ILE A 18 9.33 -1.85 16.94
CA ILE A 18 8.20 -1.03 17.39
C ILE A 18 8.67 0.13 18.28
N ASN A 19 8.09 1.32 18.08
CA ASN A 19 8.24 2.45 18.99
C ASN A 19 6.87 2.81 19.57
N PRO A 20 6.51 2.30 20.77
CA PRO A 20 5.19 2.51 21.35
C PRO A 20 4.86 3.98 21.59
N LEU A 21 5.85 4.79 22.02
CA LEU A 21 5.64 6.21 22.30
C LEU A 21 5.26 7.00 21.04
N LYS A 22 5.84 6.65 19.89
CA LYS A 22 5.47 7.27 18.60
C LYS A 22 4.22 6.68 17.97
N ALA A 23 3.80 5.47 18.37
CA ALA A 23 2.62 4.81 17.81
C ALA A 23 1.30 5.43 18.30
N VAL A 24 1.31 6.11 19.47
CA VAL A 24 0.13 6.79 20.03
C VAL A 24 -0.28 8.00 19.19
N ASP A 25 0.68 8.75 18.65
CA ASP A 25 0.43 9.89 17.77
C ASP A 25 1.31 9.80 16.51
N PRO A 26 0.87 9.03 15.49
CA PRO A 26 1.64 8.80 14.27
C PRO A 26 1.59 9.97 13.28
N GLY A 27 0.71 10.97 13.49
CA GLY A 27 0.43 12.06 12.57
C GLY A 27 -0.34 11.65 11.30
N LEU A 28 0.19 10.69 10.53
CA LEU A 28 -0.43 10.14 9.32
C LEU A 28 -0.65 8.62 9.43
N VAL A 29 -1.78 8.13 8.92
CA VAL A 29 -2.12 6.70 8.89
C VAL A 29 -2.58 6.26 7.50
N TYR A 30 -2.32 4.99 7.17
CA TYR A 30 -2.87 4.34 5.99
C TYR A 30 -4.13 3.57 6.40
N GLU A 31 -5.30 4.10 6.07
CA GLU A 31 -6.57 3.44 6.38
C GLU A 31 -6.94 2.45 5.26
N ALA A 32 -7.23 1.21 5.65
CA ALA A 32 -7.81 0.21 4.76
C ALA A 32 -9.09 -0.34 5.42
N ARG A 33 -10.17 -0.42 4.64
CA ARG A 33 -11.46 -0.92 5.13
C ARG A 33 -11.69 -2.37 4.69
N LYS A 34 -12.71 -3.02 5.26
CA LYS A 34 -13.11 -4.39 4.88
C LYS A 34 -13.31 -4.48 3.37
N GLU A 35 -13.91 -3.47 2.75
CA GLU A 35 -14.17 -3.44 1.30
C GLU A 35 -12.88 -3.40 0.48
N ASP A 36 -11.81 -2.78 0.99
CA ASP A 36 -10.52 -2.74 0.30
C ASP A 36 -9.81 -4.11 0.38
N CYS A 37 -9.99 -4.84 1.49
CA CYS A 37 -9.56 -6.23 1.59
C CYS A 37 -10.38 -7.14 0.67
N ILE A 38 -11.70 -6.97 0.58
CA ILE A 38 -12.55 -7.72 -0.35
C ILE A 38 -12.12 -7.45 -1.79
N LYS A 39 -11.86 -6.19 -2.17
CA LYS A 39 -11.35 -5.84 -3.50
C LYS A 39 -10.01 -6.52 -3.80
N LEU A 40 -9.10 -6.57 -2.82
CA LEU A 40 -7.85 -7.30 -2.96
C LEU A 40 -8.12 -8.80 -3.20
N LEU A 41 -8.95 -9.44 -2.37
CA LEU A 41 -9.25 -10.86 -2.50
C LEU A 41 -9.92 -11.17 -3.85
N CYS A 42 -10.90 -10.37 -4.28
CA CYS A 42 -11.54 -10.48 -5.60
C CYS A 42 -10.59 -10.28 -6.78
N SER A 43 -9.42 -9.65 -6.58
CA SER A 43 -8.41 -9.48 -7.64
C SER A 43 -7.54 -10.72 -7.86
N ILE A 44 -7.52 -11.65 -6.88
CA ILE A 44 -6.66 -12.84 -6.91
C ILE A 44 -7.44 -14.16 -6.81
N TYR A 45 -8.69 -14.13 -6.35
CA TYR A 45 -9.54 -15.29 -6.17
C TYR A 45 -10.91 -15.11 -6.84
N ASP A 46 -11.60 -16.23 -7.06
CA ASP A 46 -12.99 -16.26 -7.47
C ASP A 46 -13.94 -15.89 -6.31
N GLU A 47 -15.16 -15.45 -6.67
CA GLU A 47 -16.17 -14.96 -5.72
C GLU A 47 -16.51 -15.99 -4.62
N TYR A 48 -16.63 -17.26 -4.99
CA TYR A 48 -16.96 -18.32 -4.04
C TYR A 48 -15.87 -18.49 -2.98
N THR A 49 -14.59 -18.49 -3.39
CA THR A 49 -13.46 -18.50 -2.47
C THR A 49 -13.44 -17.26 -1.57
N VAL A 50 -13.77 -16.08 -2.09
CA VAL A 50 -13.84 -14.86 -1.26
C VAL A 50 -14.96 -14.93 -0.23
N ILE A 51 -16.14 -15.44 -0.58
CA ILE A 51 -17.25 -15.66 0.36
C ILE A 51 -16.80 -16.57 1.50
N LEU A 52 -16.14 -17.70 1.18
CA LEU A 52 -15.62 -18.62 2.18
C LEU A 52 -14.58 -17.98 3.12
N ILE A 53 -13.65 -17.18 2.56
CA ILE A 53 -12.60 -16.51 3.36
C ILE A 53 -13.19 -15.39 4.23
N SER A 54 -14.12 -14.62 3.69
CA SER A 54 -14.70 -13.45 4.36
C SER A 54 -15.82 -13.80 5.34
N GLY A 55 -16.44 -14.97 5.17
CA GLY A 55 -17.64 -15.38 5.90
C GLY A 55 -18.85 -14.49 5.61
N ASP A 56 -18.88 -13.84 4.45
CA ASP A 56 -19.89 -12.87 4.06
C ASP A 56 -20.50 -13.24 2.71
N ASP A 57 -21.67 -13.88 2.76
CA ASP A 57 -22.40 -14.36 1.59
C ASP A 57 -22.96 -13.22 0.71
N SER A 58 -22.87 -11.97 1.17
CA SER A 58 -23.28 -10.81 0.38
C SER A 58 -22.18 -10.26 -0.54
N VAL A 59 -20.97 -10.81 -0.44
CA VAL A 59 -19.83 -10.37 -1.26
C VAL A 59 -20.07 -10.67 -2.73
N THR A 60 -19.86 -9.64 -3.55
CA THR A 60 -19.88 -9.75 -5.01
C THR A 60 -18.59 -9.21 -5.62
N CYS A 61 -17.95 -10.02 -6.46
CA CYS A 61 -16.74 -9.67 -7.17
C CYS A 61 -17.06 -9.16 -8.58
N SER A 62 -17.34 -7.86 -8.67
CA SER A 62 -17.54 -7.17 -9.94
C SER A 62 -16.28 -7.19 -10.83
N ASP A 63 -16.45 -6.99 -12.14
CA ASP A 63 -15.32 -6.92 -13.09
C ASP A 63 -14.31 -5.82 -12.75
N GLY A 64 -14.77 -4.75 -12.10
CA GLY A 64 -13.90 -3.70 -11.58
C GLY A 64 -12.96 -4.21 -10.47
N HIS A 65 -13.44 -5.11 -9.60
CA HIS A 65 -12.62 -5.71 -8.55
C HIS A 65 -11.55 -6.64 -9.15
N LYS A 66 -11.93 -7.45 -10.14
CA LYS A 66 -11.02 -8.39 -10.83
C LYS A 66 -9.91 -7.67 -11.60
N LYS A 67 -10.18 -6.47 -12.11
CA LYS A 67 -9.19 -5.61 -12.78
C LYS A 67 -8.31 -4.81 -11.82
N SER A 68 -8.59 -4.83 -10.52
CA SER A 68 -7.76 -4.15 -9.52
C SER A 68 -6.41 -4.84 -9.39
N SER A 69 -5.35 -4.07 -9.14
CA SER A 69 -4.04 -4.61 -8.79
C SER A 69 -3.96 -4.87 -7.28
N PRO A 70 -3.39 -5.99 -6.82
CA PRO A 70 -3.05 -6.21 -5.41
C PRO A 70 -2.19 -5.09 -4.83
N THR A 71 -1.38 -4.43 -5.67
CA THR A 71 -0.52 -3.32 -5.28
C THR A 71 -1.30 -2.06 -4.89
N ASN A 72 -2.62 -1.99 -5.13
CA ASN A 72 -3.46 -0.85 -4.79
C ASN A 72 -4.01 -0.87 -3.36
N LEU A 73 -3.85 -1.98 -2.61
CA LEU A 73 -4.23 -1.99 -1.20
C LEU A 73 -3.50 -0.86 -0.47
N ASN A 74 -4.23 -0.10 0.35
CA ASN A 74 -3.68 1.02 1.11
C ASN A 74 -2.87 0.55 2.32
N TYR A 75 -1.79 -0.17 2.08
CA TYR A 75 -0.95 -0.80 3.09
C TYR A 75 0.35 0.01 3.30
N PRO A 76 0.86 0.13 4.55
CA PRO A 76 2.03 0.96 4.90
C PRO A 76 3.37 0.43 4.36
N SER A 77 3.36 -0.63 3.56
CA SER A 77 4.53 -1.13 2.84
C SER A 77 4.24 -1.32 1.34
N MET A 78 5.32 -1.38 0.57
CA MET A 78 5.30 -1.58 -0.88
C MET A 78 6.18 -2.79 -1.20
N ALA A 79 5.58 -3.80 -1.82
CA ALA A 79 6.27 -5.03 -2.21
C ALA A 79 5.86 -5.41 -3.64
N ALA A 80 6.80 -6.00 -4.37
CA ALA A 80 6.58 -6.51 -5.72
C ALA A 80 7.48 -7.72 -5.98
N ALA A 81 6.89 -8.79 -6.52
CA ALA A 81 7.65 -9.88 -7.09
C ALA A 81 8.03 -9.51 -8.53
N LEU A 82 9.32 -9.55 -8.85
CA LEU A 82 9.86 -9.07 -10.10
C LEU A 82 10.69 -10.18 -10.76
N GLY A 83 10.58 -10.31 -12.07
CA GLY A 83 11.44 -11.20 -12.84
C GLY A 83 12.90 -10.74 -12.78
N ALA A 84 13.84 -11.68 -12.80
CA ALA A 84 15.25 -11.35 -12.87
C ALA A 84 15.58 -10.64 -14.20
N ASN A 85 16.34 -9.55 -14.14
CA ASN A 85 16.86 -8.80 -15.29
C ASN A 85 15.83 -8.23 -16.27
N THR A 86 14.54 -8.16 -15.91
CA THR A 86 13.52 -7.52 -16.74
C THR A 86 13.30 -6.07 -16.29
N PRO A 87 13.41 -5.07 -17.19
CA PRO A 87 12.97 -3.72 -16.88
C PRO A 87 11.47 -3.71 -16.57
N PHE A 88 11.09 -3.01 -15.51
CA PHE A 88 9.70 -2.86 -15.12
C PHE A 88 9.40 -1.43 -14.72
N ILE A 89 8.13 -1.04 -14.85
CA ILE A 89 7.58 0.18 -14.28
C ILE A 89 6.42 -0.25 -13.40
N LEU A 90 6.49 0.08 -12.11
CA LEU A 90 5.46 -0.25 -11.15
C LEU A 90 4.99 1.01 -10.43
N SER A 91 3.68 1.12 -10.25
CA SER A 91 3.04 2.21 -9.53
C SER A 91 2.32 1.67 -8.31
N PHE A 92 2.53 2.33 -7.17
CA PHE A 92 1.82 2.07 -5.92
C PHE A 92 0.97 3.28 -5.59
N ARG A 93 -0.34 3.07 -5.52
CA ARG A 93 -1.27 4.13 -5.11
C ARG A 93 -1.59 3.98 -3.62
N ARG A 94 -1.39 5.05 -2.86
CA ARG A 94 -1.69 5.10 -1.42
C ARG A 94 -2.45 6.37 -1.08
N THR A 95 -3.23 6.28 -0.02
CA THR A 95 -3.94 7.40 0.60
C THR A 95 -3.53 7.46 2.06
N VAL A 96 -3.06 8.63 2.50
CA VAL A 96 -2.72 8.87 3.90
C VAL A 96 -3.77 9.79 4.51
N THR A 97 -4.22 9.45 5.71
CA THR A 97 -5.16 10.23 6.50
C THR A 97 -4.39 10.92 7.62
N ASN A 98 -4.57 12.23 7.77
CA ASN A 98 -4.01 12.97 8.90
C ASN A 98 -4.89 12.75 10.14
N VAL A 99 -4.30 12.19 11.18
CA VAL A 99 -4.93 11.93 12.49
C VAL A 99 -4.43 12.87 13.58
N GLY A 100 -3.46 13.72 13.25
CA GLY A 100 -3.00 14.80 14.12
C GLY A 100 -3.99 15.95 14.18
N VAL A 101 -3.90 16.75 15.24
CA VAL A 101 -4.80 17.87 15.51
C VAL A 101 -4.60 19.02 14.52
N ALA A 102 -3.39 19.20 14.01
CA ALA A 102 -3.03 20.30 13.13
C ALA A 102 -2.99 19.89 11.65
N LYS A 103 -3.44 20.80 10.77
CA LYS A 103 -3.20 20.66 9.32
C LYS A 103 -1.70 20.79 9.04
N SER A 104 -1.09 19.71 8.57
CA SER A 104 0.31 19.65 8.16
C SER A 104 0.46 19.59 6.64
N THR A 105 1.56 20.11 6.13
CA THR A 105 2.02 19.84 4.75
C THR A 105 3.23 18.94 4.82
N ASP A 106 3.04 17.66 4.53
CA ASP A 106 4.09 16.66 4.58
C ASP A 106 4.73 16.46 3.20
N LYS A 107 6.07 16.48 3.15
CA LYS A 107 6.83 16.25 1.92
C LYS A 107 7.33 14.81 1.88
N ALA A 108 7.01 14.11 0.79
CA ALA A 108 7.53 12.78 0.55
C ALA A 108 9.05 12.83 0.31
N LYS A 109 9.81 12.05 1.09
CA LYS A 109 11.25 11.84 0.87
C LYS A 109 11.45 10.45 0.27
N SER A 110 11.90 10.39 -0.97
CA SER A 110 12.22 9.09 -1.60
C SER A 110 13.50 8.50 -0.99
N PRO A 111 13.51 7.22 -0.55
CA PRO A 111 14.74 6.55 -0.16
C PRO A 111 15.74 6.52 -1.33
N GLN A 112 17.00 6.82 -1.04
CA GLN A 112 18.12 6.65 -1.97
C GLN A 112 18.55 5.18 -1.91
N VAL A 113 18.06 4.34 -2.81
CA VAL A 113 18.48 2.94 -2.89
C VAL A 113 19.66 2.82 -3.85
N GLN A 114 20.87 2.76 -3.30
CA GLN A 114 22.11 2.51 -4.03
C GLN A 114 22.43 1.02 -3.94
N ASN A 115 21.81 0.18 -4.76
CA ASN A 115 22.37 -1.15 -5.02
C ASN A 115 23.24 -1.08 -6.28
N SER A 116 24.53 -1.36 -6.14
CA SER A 116 25.59 -1.22 -7.15
C SER A 116 25.35 -1.99 -8.47
N LYS A 117 24.29 -2.81 -8.56
CA LYS A 117 23.96 -3.62 -9.76
C LYS A 117 22.55 -3.39 -10.31
N SER A 118 21.73 -2.52 -9.71
CA SER A 118 20.34 -2.32 -10.15
C SER A 118 19.96 -0.85 -10.03
N LYS A 119 19.99 -0.14 -11.15
CA LYS A 119 19.68 1.29 -11.23
C LYS A 119 18.16 1.48 -11.29
N TRP A 120 17.49 1.43 -10.15
CA TRP A 120 16.05 1.72 -10.06
C TRP A 120 15.82 3.17 -9.62
N CYS A 121 14.87 3.86 -10.26
CA CYS A 121 14.50 5.24 -9.93
C CYS A 121 13.13 5.27 -9.24
N LEU A 122 13.07 5.70 -7.99
CA LEU A 122 11.81 5.90 -7.27
C LEU A 122 11.34 7.35 -7.38
N LYS A 123 10.14 7.56 -7.93
CA LYS A 123 9.49 8.87 -8.01
C LYS A 123 8.21 8.83 -7.19
N SER A 124 8.03 9.83 -6.31
CA SER A 124 6.75 10.08 -5.65
C SER A 124 6.07 11.25 -6.35
N SER A 125 4.77 11.11 -6.60
CA SER A 125 3.94 12.17 -7.19
C SER A 125 2.68 12.30 -6.34
N PRO A 126 2.37 13.49 -5.79
CA PRO A 126 1.13 13.69 -5.08
C PRO A 126 -0.04 13.54 -6.06
N LEU A 127 -0.96 12.62 -5.76
CA LEU A 127 -2.26 12.64 -6.40
C LEU A 127 -2.98 13.89 -5.87
N ARG A 128 -3.35 14.82 -6.76
CA ARG A 128 -4.18 15.96 -6.38
C ARG A 128 -5.37 15.43 -5.57
N PRO A 129 -5.72 16.02 -4.42
CA PRO A 129 -6.94 15.64 -3.74
C PRO A 129 -8.08 15.90 -4.72
N SER A 130 -8.64 14.81 -5.24
CA SER A 130 -9.97 14.86 -5.84
C SER A 130 -10.89 15.18 -4.68
N MET A 131 -11.12 16.47 -4.43
CA MET A 131 -12.34 16.91 -3.78
C MET A 131 -13.45 16.11 -4.47
N ARG A 132 -14.19 15.30 -3.72
CA ARG A 132 -15.45 14.72 -4.19
C ARG A 132 -16.31 15.86 -4.69
N LYS A 133 -16.20 16.19 -5.97
CA LYS A 133 -17.25 16.89 -6.68
C LYS A 133 -18.23 15.79 -6.99
N ASN A 134 -19.23 15.65 -6.12
CA ASN A 134 -20.51 15.12 -6.54
C ASN A 134 -20.93 15.99 -7.72
N LEU A 135 -20.80 15.44 -8.92
CA LEU A 135 -21.49 15.97 -10.08
C LEU A 135 -22.86 15.30 -10.06
N SER A 136 -23.83 15.97 -9.44
CA SER A 136 -25.23 15.83 -9.81
C SER A 136 -25.50 16.87 -10.88
N ILE A 137 -25.48 16.46 -12.14
CA ILE A 137 -26.58 16.64 -13.10
C ILE A 137 -26.61 15.36 -13.93
#